data_AF-A0A158EAQ5-F1
#
_entry.id   AF-A0A158EAQ5-F1
#
_cell.length_a   1.000
_cell.length_b   1.000
_cell.length_c   1.000
_cell.angle_alpha   90.00
_cell.angle_beta   90.00
_cell.angle_gamma   90.00
#
_symmetry.space_group_name_H-M   'P 1'
#
loop_
_entity.id
_entity.type
_entity.pdbx_description
1 polymer ?
#
loop_
_entity_poly.entity_id
_entity_poly.type
_entity_poly.pdbx_seq_one_letter_code
_entity_poly.pdbx_strand_id
1 'polypeptide(L)' 'MNNAFAAAAEALALFCRLRNVDAAELPACEIDTFLDLAFEEAAQIAAARSEARRPG' A
#
# COMPACT_ATOMS: atom_id res chain seq x y z
N MET A 1 -4.07 13.05 -1.49
CA MET A 1 -2.76 12.38 -1.38
C MET A 1 -2.64 11.42 -0.17
N ASN A 2 -3.61 11.38 0.76
CA ASN A 2 -3.50 10.58 2.01
C ASN A 2 -4.14 9.17 1.99
N ASN A 3 -4.92 8.79 0.98
CA ASN A 3 -5.70 7.54 1.05
C ASN A 3 -4.87 6.28 0.78
N ALA A 4 -3.82 6.39 -0.06
CA ALA A 4 -3.00 5.23 -0.45
C ALA A 4 -2.11 4.75 0.71
N PHE A 5 -1.46 5.70 1.41
CA PHE A 5 -0.62 5.36 2.55
C PHE A 5 -1.42 4.79 3.72
N ALA A 6 -2.60 5.36 3.98
CA ALA A 6 -3.52 4.82 4.99
C ALA A 6 -3.98 3.39 4.63
N ALA A 7 -4.35 3.14 3.37
CA ALA A 7 -4.72 1.81 2.91
C ALA A 7 -3.56 0.80 3.01
N ALA A 8 -2.33 1.22 2.70
CA ALA A 8 -1.13 0.39 2.85
C ALA A 8 -0.89 0.00 4.33
N ALA A 9 -0.97 0.98 5.23
CA ALA A 9 -0.81 0.75 6.66
C ALA A 9 -1.92 -0.15 7.24
N GLU A 10 -3.17 0.03 6.80
CA GLU A 10 -4.29 -0.84 7.18
C GLU A 10 -4.12 -2.27 6.67
N ALA A 11 -3.66 -2.44 5.43
CA ALA A 11 -3.40 -3.76 4.85
C ALA A 11 -2.27 -4.49 5.59
N LEU A 12 -1.18 -3.77 5.92
CA LEU A 12 -0.07 -4.32 6.71
C LEU A 12 -0.53 -4.71 8.11
N ALA A 13 -1.30 -3.85 8.79
CA ALA A 13 -1.84 -4.14 10.11
C ALA A 13 -2.79 -5.35 10.10
N LEU A 14 -3.61 -5.50 9.06
CA LEU A 14 -4.48 -6.67 8.88
C LEU A 14 -3.65 -7.94 8.65
N PHE A 15 -2.63 -7.88 7.79
CA PHE A 15 -1.74 -9.02 7.55
C PHE A 15 -1.04 -9.50 8.82
N CYS A 16 -0.47 -8.56 9.59
CA CYS A 16 0.17 -8.83 10.86
C CYS A 16 -0.79 -9.54 11.84
N ARG A 17 -2.02 -9.02 11.99
CA ARG A 17 -3.06 -9.66 12.81
C ARG A 17 -3.41 -11.07 12.34
N LEU A 18 -3.61 -11.27 11.03
CA LEU A 18 -3.96 -12.58 10.48
C LEU A 18 -2.86 -13.62 10.67
N ARG A 19 -1.60 -13.18 10.73
CA ARG A 19 -0.43 -14.05 10.93
C ARG A 19 0.01 -14.14 12.39
N ASN A 20 -0.67 -13.43 13.30
CA ASN A 20 -0.25 -13.27 14.69
C ASN A 20 1.22 -12.80 14.82
N VAL A 21 1.60 -11.87 13.94
CA VAL A 21 2.91 -11.21 13.91
C VAL A 21 2.73 -9.81 14.47
N ASP A 22 3.64 -9.37 15.33
CA ASP A 22 3.68 -7.98 15.75
C ASP A 22 4.39 -7.15 14.67
N ALA A 23 3.72 -6.10 14.19
CA ALA A 23 4.29 -5.20 13.19
C ALA A 23 5.52 -4.45 13.71
N ALA A 24 5.65 -4.28 15.03
CA ALA A 24 6.84 -3.69 15.66
C ALA A 24 8.07 -4.61 15.59
N GLU A 25 7.85 -5.91 15.39
CA GLU A 25 8.90 -6.93 15.29
C GLU A 25 9.31 -7.21 13.83
N LEU A 26 8.63 -6.58 12.86
CA LEU A 26 8.99 -6.71 11.46
C LEU A 26 10.31 -5.95 11.18
N PRO A 27 11.27 -6.56 10.49
CA PRO A 27 12.45 -5.84 10.01
C PRO A 27 12.03 -4.66 9.14
N ALA A 28 12.73 -3.52 9.30
CA ALA A 28 12.44 -2.33 8.49
C ALA A 28 12.44 -2.61 6.98
N CYS A 29 13.32 -3.50 6.51
CA CYS A 29 13.37 -3.89 5.10
C CYS A 29 12.11 -4.64 4.61
N GLU A 30 11.43 -5.39 5.48
CA GLU A 30 10.17 -6.04 5.12
C GLU A 30 9.04 -5.03 5.05
N ILE A 31 9.00 -4.06 5.97
CA ILE A 31 8.05 -2.94 5.95
C ILE A 31 8.23 -2.11 4.68
N ASP A 32 9.48 -1.79 4.32
CA ASP A 32 9.81 -1.06 3.10
C ASP A 32 9.29 -1.79 1.86
N THR A 33 9.46 -3.12 1.80
CA THR A 33 8.93 -3.95 0.69
C THR A 33 7.40 -3.87 0.58
N PHE A 34 6.68 -3.90 1.70
CA PHE A 34 5.22 -3.77 1.68
C PHE A 34 4.76 -2.36 1.26
N LEU A 35 5.49 -1.33 1.67
CA LEU A 35 5.19 0.06 1.28
C LEU A 35 5.47 0.28 -0.20
N ASP A 36 6.58 -0.23 -0.74
CA ASP A 36 6.93 -0.14 -2.16
C ASP A 36 5.84 -0.79 -3.03
N LEU A 37 5.39 -1.99 -2.66
CA LEU A 37 4.31 -2.68 -3.36
C LEU A 37 3.00 -1.87 -3.34
N ALA A 38 2.66 -1.29 -2.18
CA ALA A 38 1.46 -0.48 -2.04
C ALA A 38 1.54 0.84 -2.83
N PHE A 39 2.72 1.44 -2.92
CA PHE A 39 2.94 2.65 -3.73
C PHE A 39 2.89 2.36 -5.22
N GLU A 40 3.46 1.25 -5.68
CA GLU A 40 3.34 0.82 -7.09
C GLU A 40 1.87 0.63 -7.49
N GLU A 41 1.09 -0.09 -6.69
CA GLU A 41 -0.35 -0.27 -6.93
C GLU A 41 -1.12 1.05 -6.89
N ALA A 42 -0.81 1.94 -5.93
CA ALA A 42 -1.41 3.27 -5.88
C ALA A 42 -1.07 4.11 -7.12
N ALA A 43 0.16 4.00 -7.63
CA ALA A 43 0.59 4.67 -8.86
C ALA A 43 -0.14 4.12 -10.09
N GLN A 44 -0.29 2.79 -10.19
CA GLN A 44 -1.05 2.15 -11.26
C GLN A 44 -2.52 2.56 -11.25
N ILE A 45 -3.18 2.57 -10.08
CA ILE A 45 -4.57 3.01 -9.94
C ILE A 45 -4.71 4.50 -10.32
N ALA A 46 -3.75 5.34 -9.92
CA ALA A 46 -3.75 6.76 -10.28
C ALA A 46 -3.55 6.97 -11.79
N ALA A 47 -2.67 6.19 -12.42
CA ALA A 47 -2.47 6.19 -13.86
C ALA A 47 -3.74 5.74 -14.60
N ALA A 48 -4.35 4.63 -14.20
CA ALA A 48 -5.60 4.13 -14.77
C ALA A 48 -6.75 5.14 -14.64
N ARG A 49 -6.86 5.82 -13.48
CA ARG A 49 -7.82 6.93 -13.29
C ARG A 49 -7.55 8.13 -14.19
N SER A 50 -6.28 8.45 -14.43
CA SER A 50 -5.89 9.58 -15.29
C SER A 50 -6.19 9.28 -16.76
N GLU A 51 -6.00 8.03 -17.17
CA GLU A 51 -6.31 7.56 -18.52
C GLU A 51 -7.81 7.50 -18.78
N ALA A 52 -8.60 7.04 -17.79
CA ALA A 52 -10.06 7.10 -17.84
C ALA A 52 -10.64 8.52 -17.87
N ARG A 53 -9.83 9.54 -17.53
CA ARG A 53 -10.25 10.95 -17.49
C ARG A 53 -9.82 11.76 -18.72
N ARG A 54 -9.12 11.16 -19.70
CA ARG A 54 -8.84 11.84 -20.98
C ARG A 54 -10.18 12.05 -21.71
N PRO A 55 -10.59 13.31 -21.97
CA PRO A 55 -11.68 13.55 -22.90
C PRO A 55 -11.13 13.22 -24.31
N GLY A 56 -11.85 12.36 -25.02
CA GLY A 56 -11.66 12.19 -26.47
C GLY A 56 -12.07 13.43 -27.24
#